data_AF-A0A432I9B1-F1
#
_entry.id   AF-A0A432I9B1-F1
#
_cell.length_a   1.000
_cell.length_b   1.000
_cell.length_c   1.000
_cell.angle_alpha   90.00
_cell.angle_beta   90.00
_cell.angle_gamma   90.00
#
_symmetry.space_group_name_H-M   'P 1'
#
loop_
_entity.id
_entity.type
_entity.pdbx_description
1 polymer ?
#
loop_
_entity_poly.entity_id
_entity_poly.type
_entity_poly.pdbx_seq_one_letter_code
_entity_poly.pdbx_strand_id
1 'polypeptide(L)'
;MKVNKVYLSLGSNIGNKYYHILGGIFAVSELKRTKVKNISSFYSTAPVGYLDQDEFLNCAIEIETELLPLELLRKLKEIEKRFKRERKIKWGPRTLDIDIILYSDLEIDTEDLILPHPRYKERNFVLIPLLDIVKNKNEIKSMIDYSDTSVKLEEKQNILVSTCLLGENTTYNGGNNYNYLIVKLLNKSFKLYETCPEVEGGLPTPRIPAERIGDKVIRKDGVDVTKEFEKGAELAIEKAIKNKVILALLKSKSPSCGKNRIYDGTFSKKLVFGNGITTDKLILQGFDTIEVNKDEQ
;
A
#
# COMPACT_ATOMS: atom_id res chain seq x y z
N MET A 1 23.34 -14.65 -4.05
CA MET A 1 23.05 -13.64 -5.10
C MET A 1 23.33 -12.27 -4.51
N LYS A 2 23.71 -11.27 -5.32
CA LYS A 2 24.05 -9.92 -4.84
C LYS A 2 22.75 -9.14 -4.56
N VAL A 3 22.67 -8.51 -3.39
CA VAL A 3 21.58 -7.56 -3.07
C VAL A 3 21.89 -6.24 -3.78
N ASN A 4 20.95 -5.76 -4.60
CA ASN A 4 21.07 -4.52 -5.35
C ASN A 4 20.13 -3.48 -4.78
N LYS A 5 20.61 -2.25 -4.70
CA LYS A 5 19.77 -1.09 -4.40
C LYS A 5 19.09 -0.63 -5.69
N VAL A 6 17.79 -0.41 -5.66
CA VAL A 6 17.00 -0.01 -6.83
C VAL A 6 16.07 1.13 -6.41
N TYR A 7 15.96 2.13 -7.27
CA TYR A 7 15.03 3.24 -7.08
C TYR A 7 13.91 3.13 -8.11
N LEU A 8 12.68 3.07 -7.61
CA LEU A 8 11.47 2.99 -8.44
C LEU A 8 10.70 4.29 -8.37
N SER A 9 10.12 4.73 -9.48
CA SER A 9 9.13 5.80 -9.53
C SER A 9 7.73 5.20 -9.69
N LEU A 10 6.78 5.68 -8.91
CA LEU A 10 5.38 5.27 -8.95
C LEU A 10 4.49 6.47 -9.27
N GLY A 11 3.52 6.27 -10.15
CA GLY A 11 2.57 7.29 -10.56
C GLY A 11 1.13 6.76 -10.68
N SER A 12 0.15 7.61 -10.38
CA SER A 12 -1.28 7.33 -10.61
C SER A 12 -2.06 8.61 -10.88
N ASN A 13 -3.00 8.58 -11.83
CA ASN A 13 -3.92 9.70 -12.09
C ASN A 13 -5.38 9.28 -12.30
N ILE A 14 -5.76 8.05 -11.96
CA ILE A 14 -7.16 7.58 -11.99
C ILE A 14 -7.64 7.25 -10.59
N GLY A 15 -8.88 7.64 -10.27
CA GLY A 15 -9.60 7.18 -9.08
C GLY A 15 -8.85 7.51 -7.80
N ASN A 16 -8.86 6.59 -6.84
CA ASN A 16 -8.09 6.78 -5.61
C ASN A 16 -6.59 6.54 -5.86
N LYS A 17 -5.88 7.63 -6.17
CA LYS A 17 -4.45 7.63 -6.50
C LYS A 17 -3.59 7.05 -5.36
N TYR A 18 -3.96 7.32 -4.11
CA TYR A 18 -3.26 6.78 -2.94
C TYR A 18 -3.48 5.27 -2.78
N TYR A 19 -4.70 4.78 -3.02
CA TYR A 19 -4.98 3.35 -3.03
C TYR A 19 -4.10 2.61 -4.04
N HIS A 20 -3.96 3.14 -5.26
CA HIS A 20 -3.13 2.50 -6.28
C HIS A 20 -1.65 2.53 -5.94
N ILE A 21 -1.10 3.68 -5.55
CA ILE A 21 0.34 3.78 -5.21
C ILE A 21 0.67 2.94 -3.98
N LEU A 22 -0.09 3.05 -2.89
CA LEU A 22 0.15 2.25 -1.69
C LEU A 22 -0.05 0.75 -1.98
N GLY A 23 -1.07 0.38 -2.75
CA GLY A 23 -1.27 -1.00 -3.18
C GLY A 23 -0.08 -1.53 -3.98
N GLY A 24 0.48 -0.71 -4.87
CA GLY A 24 1.72 -1.01 -5.61
C GLY A 24 2.92 -1.20 -4.68
N ILE A 25 3.11 -0.29 -3.72
CA ILE A 25 4.20 -0.36 -2.73
C ILE A 25 4.10 -1.64 -1.88
N PHE A 26 2.90 -1.97 -1.37
CA PHE A 26 2.69 -3.22 -0.62
C PHE A 26 2.93 -4.44 -1.51
N ALA A 27 2.44 -4.44 -2.75
CA ALA A 27 2.69 -5.55 -3.68
C ALA A 27 4.19 -5.72 -4.02
N VAL A 28 4.96 -4.63 -4.11
CA VAL A 28 6.42 -4.68 -4.23
C VAL A 28 7.06 -5.25 -2.98
N SER A 29 6.58 -4.88 -1.78
CA SER A 29 7.09 -5.40 -0.51
C SER A 29 6.84 -6.90 -0.32
N GLU A 30 5.85 -7.46 -1.02
CA GLU A 30 5.54 -8.89 -1.02
C GLU A 30 6.34 -9.71 -2.06
N LEU A 31 7.14 -9.05 -2.91
CA LEU A 31 8.04 -9.75 -3.82
C LEU A 31 9.12 -10.47 -3.02
N LYS A 32 9.32 -11.76 -3.32
CA LYS A 32 10.41 -12.54 -2.70
C LYS A 32 11.75 -11.87 -2.96
N ARG A 33 12.64 -11.93 -1.97
CA ARG A 33 13.99 -11.35 -2.01
C ARG A 33 14.00 -9.86 -2.36
N THR A 34 12.95 -9.14 -1.98
CA THR A 34 12.82 -7.70 -2.16
C THR A 34 12.39 -7.08 -0.83
N LYS A 35 12.95 -5.93 -0.48
CA LYS A 35 12.59 -5.17 0.72
C LYS A 35 12.48 -3.70 0.38
N VAL A 36 11.38 -3.06 0.76
CA VAL A 36 11.25 -1.60 0.66
C VAL A 36 12.00 -0.95 1.82
N LYS A 37 12.93 -0.04 1.49
CA LYS A 37 13.84 0.59 2.46
C LYS A 37 13.47 2.03 2.75
N ASN A 38 12.90 2.74 1.77
CA ASN A 38 12.48 4.12 1.94
C ASN A 38 11.34 4.45 0.97
N ILE A 39 10.53 5.43 1.34
CA ILE A 39 9.44 5.98 0.54
C ILE A 39 9.61 7.51 0.60
N SER A 40 9.55 8.18 -0.54
CA SER A 40 9.58 9.63 -0.61
C SER A 40 8.32 10.25 -0.03
N SER A 41 8.26 11.57 0.01
CA SER A 41 7.00 12.28 0.10
C SER A 41 6.16 12.04 -1.17
N PHE A 42 4.89 12.41 -1.12
CA PHE A 42 3.99 12.32 -2.27
C PHE A 42 3.90 13.68 -2.93
N TYR A 43 3.90 13.71 -4.25
CA TYR A 43 3.90 14.94 -5.03
C TYR A 43 2.82 14.92 -6.10
N SER A 44 2.09 16.02 -6.25
CA SER A 44 1.14 16.22 -7.34
C SER A 44 1.79 16.97 -8.50
N THR A 45 1.36 16.64 -9.72
CA THR A 45 1.67 17.42 -10.93
C THR A 45 0.45 17.53 -11.82
N ALA A 46 0.29 18.71 -12.42
CA ALA A 46 -0.62 18.89 -13.56
C ALA A 46 -0.26 17.90 -14.68
N PRO A 47 -1.23 17.42 -15.46
CA PRO A 47 -0.96 16.53 -16.57
C PRO A 47 -0.11 17.20 -17.65
N VAL A 48 0.91 16.49 -18.14
CA VAL A 48 1.73 16.95 -19.26
C VAL A 48 1.05 16.57 -20.58
N GLY A 49 0.75 17.56 -21.42
CA GLY A 49 0.17 17.35 -22.74
C GLY A 49 -1.36 17.38 -22.75
N TYR A 50 -2.02 16.26 -22.45
CA TYR A 50 -3.50 16.18 -22.47
C TYR A 50 -4.07 16.81 -21.19
N LEU A 51 -4.67 17.99 -21.32
CA LEU A 51 -5.08 18.82 -20.17
C LEU A 51 -6.40 18.39 -19.51
N ASP A 52 -7.21 17.56 -20.18
CA ASP A 52 -8.48 17.06 -19.66
C ASP A 52 -8.29 15.71 -18.93
N GLN A 53 -7.49 15.72 -17.87
CA GLN A 53 -7.31 14.59 -16.95
C GLN A 53 -6.90 15.07 -15.55
N ASP A 54 -7.16 14.25 -14.53
CA ASP A 54 -6.78 14.54 -13.15
C ASP A 54 -5.25 14.69 -12.99
N GLU A 55 -4.84 15.46 -11.98
CA GLU A 55 -3.44 15.57 -11.58
C GLU A 55 -2.84 14.21 -11.24
N PHE A 56 -1.59 14.00 -11.64
CA PHE A 56 -0.82 12.81 -11.26
C PHE A 56 -0.36 12.93 -9.81
N LEU A 57 -0.50 11.86 -9.05
CA LEU A 57 0.20 11.65 -7.80
C LEU A 57 1.45 10.83 -8.09
N ASN A 58 2.60 11.27 -7.58
CA ASN A 58 3.91 10.68 -7.81
C ASN A 58 4.61 10.40 -6.48
N CYS A 59 5.36 9.31 -6.44
CA CYS A 59 6.20 8.92 -5.31
C CYS A 59 7.41 8.14 -5.84
N ALA A 60 8.53 8.16 -5.13
CA ALA A 60 9.65 7.26 -5.36
C ALA A 60 9.84 6.34 -4.16
N ILE A 61 10.26 5.10 -4.41
CA ILE A 61 10.67 4.16 -3.35
C ILE A 61 12.07 3.64 -3.60
N GLU A 62 12.80 3.42 -2.50
CA GLU A 62 14.07 2.68 -2.51
C GLU A 62 13.78 1.25 -2.10
N ILE A 63 14.25 0.29 -2.89
CA ILE A 63 14.20 -1.13 -2.57
C ILE A 63 15.60 -1.75 -2.57
N GLU A 64 15.76 -2.80 -1.77
CA GLU A 64 16.86 -3.76 -1.88
C GLU A 64 16.29 -5.04 -2.49
N THR A 65 16.90 -5.56 -3.55
CA THR A 65 16.43 -6.79 -4.20
C THR A 65 17.56 -7.66 -4.75
N GLU A 66 17.37 -8.98 -4.69
CA GLU A 66 18.25 -9.96 -5.35
C GLU A 66 17.74 -10.40 -6.73
N LEU A 67 16.58 -9.91 -7.17
CA LEU A 67 16.06 -10.20 -8.50
C LEU A 67 17.03 -9.67 -9.57
N LEU A 68 16.96 -10.22 -10.79
CA LEU A 68 17.65 -9.62 -11.93
C LEU A 68 16.81 -8.45 -12.50
N PRO A 69 17.42 -7.45 -13.19
CA PRO A 69 16.69 -6.30 -13.71
C PRO A 69 15.46 -6.66 -14.56
N LEU A 70 15.59 -7.62 -15.49
CA LEU A 70 14.48 -8.10 -16.31
C LEU A 70 13.43 -8.89 -15.51
N GLU A 71 13.85 -9.60 -14.46
CA GLU A 71 12.93 -10.31 -13.56
C GLU A 71 12.10 -9.31 -12.74
N LEU A 72 12.76 -8.30 -12.18
CA LEU A 72 12.09 -7.21 -11.48
C LEU A 72 11.10 -6.49 -12.41
N LEU A 73 11.53 -6.12 -13.63
CA LEU A 73 10.66 -5.47 -14.62
C LEU A 73 9.41 -6.30 -14.90
N ARG A 74 9.54 -7.63 -15.08
CA ARG A 74 8.40 -8.53 -15.26
C ARG A 74 7.47 -8.52 -14.05
N LYS A 75 8.02 -8.57 -12.83
CA LYS A 75 7.23 -8.53 -11.59
C LYS A 75 6.49 -7.20 -11.41
N LEU A 76 7.12 -6.07 -11.73
CA LEU A 76 6.48 -4.76 -11.68
C LEU A 76 5.34 -4.66 -12.71
N LYS A 77 5.54 -5.14 -13.94
CA LYS A 77 4.47 -5.22 -14.95
C LYS A 77 3.30 -6.12 -14.53
N GLU A 78 3.59 -7.24 -13.84
CA GLU A 78 2.56 -8.10 -13.24
C GLU A 78 1.77 -7.35 -12.16
N ILE A 79 2.43 -6.55 -11.31
CA ILE A 79 1.79 -5.73 -10.29
C ILE A 79 0.88 -4.70 -10.97
N GLU A 80 1.39 -3.89 -11.90
CA GLU A 80 0.57 -2.91 -12.62
C GLU A 80 -0.67 -3.53 -13.25
N LYS A 81 -0.55 -4.73 -13.86
CA LYS A 81 -1.67 -5.44 -14.47
C LYS A 81 -2.80 -5.75 -13.48
N ARG A 82 -2.48 -5.99 -12.20
CA ARG A 82 -3.48 -6.22 -11.14
C ARG A 82 -4.27 -4.96 -10.78
N PHE A 83 -3.67 -3.78 -10.96
CA PHE A 83 -4.28 -2.49 -10.67
C PHE A 83 -4.93 -1.83 -11.90
N LYS A 84 -4.66 -2.31 -13.13
CA LYS A 84 -5.26 -1.78 -14.36
C LYS A 84 -6.77 -2.04 -14.41
N ARG A 85 -7.56 -0.95 -14.50
CA ARG A 85 -8.91 -0.96 -15.08
C ARG A 85 -8.75 -0.99 -16.62
N GLU A 86 -9.63 -1.64 -17.37
CA GLU A 86 -9.47 -1.85 -18.82
C GLU A 86 -8.99 -0.60 -19.59
N ARG A 87 -7.90 -0.72 -20.36
CA ARG A 87 -7.33 0.36 -21.18
C ARG A 87 -8.30 0.74 -22.30
N LYS A 88 -8.73 2.01 -22.36
CA LYS A 88 -9.50 2.54 -23.51
C LYS A 88 -8.68 3.34 -24.53
N ILE A 89 -7.52 3.93 -24.18
CA ILE A 89 -6.74 4.83 -25.08
C ILE A 89 -5.20 4.73 -24.84
N LYS A 90 -4.38 4.85 -25.90
CA LYS A 90 -2.90 4.95 -25.85
C LYS A 90 -2.49 6.35 -25.36
N TRP A 91 -1.63 6.43 -24.32
CA TRP A 91 -1.39 7.63 -23.48
C TRP A 91 -2.57 8.02 -22.57
N GLY A 92 -3.59 7.17 -22.49
CA GLY A 92 -4.69 7.36 -21.56
C GLY A 92 -4.26 7.23 -20.09
N PRO A 93 -5.13 7.66 -19.18
CA PRO A 93 -4.81 7.74 -17.76
C PRO A 93 -4.47 6.35 -17.19
N ARG A 94 -3.58 6.30 -16.19
CA ARG A 94 -3.07 5.07 -15.55
C ARG A 94 -3.57 4.98 -14.13
N THR A 95 -4.05 3.79 -13.76
CA THR A 95 -4.33 3.46 -12.37
C THR A 95 -3.04 3.29 -11.58
N LEU A 96 -2.02 2.63 -12.12
CA LEU A 96 -0.70 2.52 -11.50
C LEU A 96 0.38 2.38 -12.59
N ASP A 97 1.45 3.13 -12.43
CA ASP A 97 2.67 3.06 -13.23
C ASP A 97 3.87 2.83 -12.32
N ILE A 98 4.78 1.90 -12.66
CA ILE A 98 6.00 1.66 -11.90
C ILE A 98 7.21 1.54 -12.83
N ASP A 99 8.08 2.54 -12.77
CA ASP A 99 9.31 2.59 -13.56
C ASP A 99 10.55 2.30 -12.70
N ILE A 100 11.48 1.51 -13.24
CA ILE A 100 12.82 1.32 -12.65
C ILE A 100 13.69 2.50 -13.08
N ILE A 101 14.08 3.36 -12.15
CA ILE A 101 14.86 4.57 -12.46
C ILE A 101 16.36 4.30 -12.42
N LEU A 102 16.83 3.71 -11.32
CA LEU A 102 18.24 3.36 -11.08
C LEU A 102 18.31 1.95 -10.54
N TYR A 103 19.33 1.19 -10.95
CA TYR A 103 19.58 -0.17 -10.48
C TYR A 103 21.04 -0.33 -10.09
N SER A 104 21.36 0.09 -8.86
CA SER A 104 22.75 0.25 -8.39
C SER A 104 23.53 1.05 -9.43
N ASP A 105 24.74 0.61 -9.81
CA ASP A 105 25.56 1.26 -10.84
C ASP A 105 25.44 0.57 -12.21
N LEU A 106 24.33 -0.16 -12.47
CA LEU A 106 24.14 -0.87 -13.72
C LEU A 106 23.72 0.09 -14.85
N GLU A 107 24.44 -0.02 -15.96
CA GLU A 107 24.04 0.51 -17.25
C GLU A 107 23.56 -0.65 -18.12
N ILE A 108 22.34 -0.52 -18.65
CA ILE A 108 21.74 -1.50 -19.57
C ILE A 108 21.19 -0.72 -20.75
N ASP A 109 21.51 -1.16 -21.95
CA ASP A 109 20.94 -0.62 -23.18
C ASP A 109 20.52 -1.80 -24.07
N THR A 110 19.30 -2.28 -23.84
CA THR A 110 18.70 -3.37 -24.62
C THR A 110 17.29 -2.99 -25.03
N GLU A 111 16.74 -3.68 -26.03
CA GLU A 111 15.35 -3.46 -26.49
C GLU A 111 14.31 -3.62 -25.37
N ASP A 112 14.57 -4.52 -24.41
CA ASP A 112 13.63 -4.83 -23.33
C ASP A 112 13.73 -3.88 -22.13
N LEU A 113 14.92 -3.29 -21.88
CA LEU A 113 15.21 -2.48 -20.71
C LEU A 113 16.41 -1.56 -20.96
N ILE A 114 16.22 -0.27 -20.66
CA ILE A 114 17.28 0.75 -20.63
C ILE A 114 17.42 1.28 -19.19
N LEU A 115 18.64 1.24 -18.65
CA LEU A 115 19.00 1.72 -17.32
C LEU A 115 20.28 2.57 -17.35
N PRO A 116 20.36 3.67 -16.59
CA PRO A 116 19.25 4.39 -15.92
C PRO A 116 18.08 4.69 -16.86
N HIS A 117 16.87 4.82 -16.31
CA HIS A 117 15.68 5.06 -17.14
C HIS A 117 15.90 6.27 -18.07
N PRO A 118 15.79 6.16 -19.40
CA PRO A 118 16.42 7.12 -20.33
C PRO A 118 15.97 8.57 -20.14
N ARG A 119 14.73 8.79 -19.68
CA ARG A 119 14.12 10.12 -19.53
C ARG A 119 13.99 10.62 -18.09
N TYR A 120 14.58 9.95 -17.10
CA TYR A 120 14.39 10.36 -15.70
C TYR A 120 14.97 11.75 -15.41
N LYS A 121 16.06 12.11 -16.08
CA LYS A 121 16.76 13.41 -15.94
C LYS A 121 15.95 14.60 -16.48
N GLU A 122 14.93 14.35 -17.28
CA GLU A 122 14.08 15.37 -17.90
C GLU A 122 12.80 15.64 -17.10
N ARG A 123 12.57 14.94 -15.99
CA ARG A 123 11.26 14.86 -15.34
C ARG A 123 11.37 15.21 -13.87
N ASN A 124 11.01 16.44 -13.50
CA ASN A 124 11.00 16.87 -12.11
C ASN A 124 10.08 16.02 -11.22
N PHE A 125 8.95 15.54 -11.72
CA PHE A 125 8.08 14.62 -10.96
C PHE A 125 8.71 13.25 -10.68
N VAL A 126 9.84 12.93 -11.30
CA VAL A 126 10.69 11.78 -10.94
C VAL A 126 11.85 12.23 -10.05
N LEU A 127 12.55 13.32 -10.42
CA LEU A 127 13.75 13.79 -9.73
C LEU A 127 13.46 14.30 -8.31
N ILE A 128 12.37 15.05 -8.10
CA ILE A 128 12.02 15.63 -6.79
C ILE A 128 11.68 14.52 -5.78
N PRO A 129 10.77 13.56 -6.06
CA PRO A 129 10.58 12.42 -5.16
C PRO A 129 11.86 11.60 -4.96
N LEU A 130 12.66 11.41 -6.01
CA LEU A 130 13.93 10.68 -5.90
C LEU A 130 14.91 11.38 -4.95
N LEU A 131 14.98 12.71 -4.96
CA LEU A 131 15.83 13.53 -4.09
C LEU A 131 15.56 13.32 -2.59
N ASP A 132 14.34 12.95 -2.20
CA ASP A 132 13.99 12.63 -0.82
C ASP A 132 14.77 11.43 -0.29
N ILE A 133 15.00 10.44 -1.16
CA ILE A 133 15.42 9.09 -0.76
C ILE A 133 16.82 8.71 -1.26
N VAL A 134 17.36 9.37 -2.28
CA VAL A 134 18.72 9.05 -2.75
C VAL A 134 19.78 9.45 -1.72
N LYS A 135 20.84 8.62 -1.64
CA LYS A 135 21.99 8.88 -0.77
C LYS A 135 22.83 10.05 -1.26
N ASN A 136 23.15 10.10 -2.56
CA ASN A 136 23.92 11.19 -3.16
C ASN A 136 22.97 12.21 -3.79
N LYS A 137 22.63 13.25 -3.02
CA LYS A 137 21.68 14.27 -3.44
C LYS A 137 22.24 15.25 -4.47
N ASN A 138 23.56 15.44 -4.54
CA ASN A 138 24.15 16.50 -5.37
C ASN A 138 23.91 16.27 -6.86
N GLU A 139 24.05 15.03 -7.31
CA GLU A 139 23.83 14.65 -8.71
C GLU A 139 22.38 14.89 -9.14
N ILE A 140 21.43 14.47 -8.31
CA ILE A 140 19.99 14.68 -8.57
C ILE A 140 19.64 16.17 -8.52
N LYS A 141 20.19 16.92 -7.55
CA LYS A 141 19.98 18.38 -7.44
C LYS A 141 20.42 19.15 -8.67
N SER A 142 21.49 18.74 -9.34
CA SER A 142 21.97 19.41 -10.57
C SER A 142 21.11 19.12 -11.79
N MET A 143 20.26 18.09 -11.75
CA MET A 143 19.36 17.73 -12.86
C MET A 143 17.97 18.38 -12.75
N ILE A 144 17.62 18.94 -11.58
CA ILE A 144 16.30 19.54 -11.36
C ILE A 144 16.22 20.89 -12.07
N ASP A 145 15.18 21.07 -12.87
CA ASP A 145 14.80 22.38 -13.38
C ASP A 145 14.02 23.15 -12.31
N TYR A 146 14.69 24.03 -11.58
CA TYR A 146 14.05 24.81 -10.51
C TYR A 146 13.07 25.89 -11.02
N SER A 147 13.02 26.14 -12.34
CA SER A 147 12.01 27.03 -12.91
C SER A 147 10.65 26.36 -13.06
N ASP A 148 10.61 25.03 -13.12
CA ASP A 148 9.39 24.24 -13.14
C ASP A 148 8.81 24.10 -11.72
N THR A 149 7.70 24.81 -11.51
CA THR A 149 6.95 24.85 -10.25
C THR A 149 5.72 23.92 -10.27
N SER A 150 5.61 23.05 -11.28
CA SER A 150 4.45 22.16 -11.44
C SER A 150 4.39 21.03 -10.42
N VAL A 151 5.53 20.66 -9.82
CA VAL A 151 5.63 19.60 -8.81
C VAL A 151 5.36 20.16 -7.43
N LYS A 152 4.22 19.79 -6.85
CA LYS A 152 3.76 20.28 -5.55
C LYS A 152 3.84 19.14 -4.53
N LEU A 153 4.34 19.44 -3.34
CA LEU A 153 4.32 18.51 -2.21
C LEU A 153 2.89 18.35 -1.70
N GLU A 154 2.42 17.12 -1.54
CA GLU A 154 1.11 16.83 -0.99
C GLU A 154 1.09 16.94 0.54
N GLU A 155 0.00 17.43 1.09
CA GLU A 155 -0.25 17.37 2.52
C GLU A 155 -0.45 15.92 2.99
N LYS A 156 -0.13 15.67 4.27
CA LYS A 156 -0.34 14.35 4.86
C LYS A 156 -1.82 13.98 4.83
N GLN A 157 -2.11 12.86 4.20
CA GLN A 157 -3.45 12.30 4.18
C GLN A 157 -3.69 11.42 5.41
N ASN A 158 -4.96 11.24 5.75
CA ASN A 158 -5.40 10.43 6.88
C ASN A 158 -5.71 9.01 6.42
N ILE A 159 -5.09 8.01 7.06
CA ILE A 159 -5.35 6.60 6.76
C ILE A 159 -5.74 5.85 8.03
N LEU A 160 -6.71 4.95 7.91
CA LEU A 160 -7.11 4.05 8.98
C LEU A 160 -6.20 2.81 8.94
N VAL A 161 -5.74 2.32 10.08
CA VAL A 161 -4.81 1.18 10.15
C VAL A 161 -5.26 0.20 11.23
N SER A 162 -5.23 -1.10 10.93
CA SER A 162 -5.41 -2.11 11.97
C SER A 162 -4.34 -1.97 13.06
N THR A 163 -4.74 -1.77 14.32
CA THR A 163 -3.83 -1.51 15.45
C THR A 163 -2.72 -2.55 15.59
N CYS A 164 -3.01 -3.82 15.34
CA CYS A 164 -1.99 -4.89 15.37
C CYS A 164 -0.85 -4.70 14.35
N LEU A 165 -1.07 -4.00 13.23
CA LEU A 165 -0.03 -3.69 12.24
C LEU A 165 0.97 -2.64 12.75
N LEU A 166 0.57 -1.85 13.76
CA LEU A 166 1.40 -0.83 14.39
C LEU A 166 2.33 -1.41 15.47
N GLY A 167 2.17 -2.70 15.81
CA GLY A 167 2.94 -3.37 16.86
C GLY A 167 2.19 -3.52 18.19
N GLU A 168 0.95 -3.04 18.27
CA GLU A 168 0.15 -3.14 19.48
C GLU A 168 -0.45 -4.55 19.67
N ASN A 169 -0.30 -5.06 20.89
CA ASN A 169 -0.72 -6.42 21.24
C ASN A 169 -2.25 -6.50 21.37
N THR A 170 -2.92 -6.77 20.27
CA THR A 170 -4.40 -6.75 20.13
C THR A 170 -4.97 -7.99 19.44
N THR A 171 -4.13 -8.95 19.04
CA THR A 171 -4.59 -10.19 18.38
C THR A 171 -5.20 -11.17 19.38
N TYR A 172 -5.91 -12.17 18.86
CA TYR A 172 -6.55 -13.19 19.70
C TYR A 172 -5.56 -13.93 20.61
N ASN A 173 -4.30 -14.10 20.20
CA ASN A 173 -3.26 -14.76 20.99
C ASN A 173 -2.42 -13.79 21.85
N GLY A 174 -2.84 -12.52 21.99
CA GLY A 174 -2.13 -11.54 22.82
C GLY A 174 -0.87 -10.95 22.20
N GLY A 175 -0.66 -11.15 20.90
CA GLY A 175 0.47 -10.59 20.15
C GLY A 175 0.03 -9.49 19.18
N ASN A 176 0.87 -9.24 18.18
CA ASN A 176 0.64 -8.24 17.13
C ASN A 176 1.03 -8.78 15.74
N ASN A 177 0.83 -7.95 14.73
CA ASN A 177 1.17 -8.21 13.33
C ASN A 177 2.01 -7.07 12.76
N TYR A 178 3.00 -6.59 13.52
CA TYR A 178 3.85 -5.48 13.16
C TYR A 178 4.25 -5.51 11.68
N ASN A 179 4.11 -4.36 11.02
CA ASN A 179 4.50 -4.14 9.65
C ASN A 179 5.44 -2.93 9.55
N TYR A 180 6.70 -3.18 9.19
CA TYR A 180 7.77 -2.20 9.12
C TYR A 180 7.43 -1.04 8.16
N LEU A 181 6.81 -1.36 7.03
CA LEU A 181 6.49 -0.36 6.02
C LEU A 181 5.53 0.70 6.57
N ILE A 182 4.50 0.27 7.29
CA ILE A 182 3.55 1.19 7.94
C ILE A 182 4.26 2.00 9.02
N VAL A 183 4.91 1.32 9.98
CA VAL A 183 5.41 1.97 11.19
C VAL A 183 6.61 2.88 10.93
N LYS A 184 7.50 2.50 10.00
CA LYS A 184 8.76 3.22 9.77
C LYS A 184 8.75 4.11 8.54
N LEU A 185 7.95 3.79 7.53
CA LEU A 185 7.98 4.50 6.25
C LEU A 185 6.72 5.37 6.05
N LEU A 186 5.52 4.82 6.24
CA LEU A 186 4.29 5.56 5.95
C LEU A 186 3.96 6.66 6.97
N ASN A 187 4.34 6.53 8.25
CA ASN A 187 4.10 7.58 9.25
C ASN A 187 4.74 8.94 8.91
N LYS A 188 5.73 8.94 8.01
CA LYS A 188 6.38 10.16 7.50
C LYS A 188 5.46 10.95 6.58
N SER A 189 4.64 10.26 5.78
CA SER A 189 3.81 10.87 4.73
C SER A 189 2.31 10.83 5.03
N PHE A 190 1.88 10.06 6.04
CA PHE A 190 0.48 9.90 6.41
C PHE A 190 0.25 10.12 7.90
N LYS A 191 -0.96 10.57 8.24
CA LYS A 191 -1.47 10.55 9.61
C LYS A 191 -2.22 9.24 9.82
N LEU A 192 -1.72 8.44 10.75
CA LEU A 192 -2.25 7.11 11.02
C LEU A 192 -3.33 7.20 12.10
N TYR A 193 -4.49 6.63 11.82
CA TYR A 193 -5.57 6.44 12.78
C TYR A 193 -5.75 4.95 13.01
N GLU A 194 -5.50 4.50 14.23
CA GLU A 194 -5.56 3.08 14.52
C GLU A 194 -7.00 2.62 14.84
N THR A 195 -7.31 1.37 14.51
CA THR A 195 -8.50 0.68 14.99
C THR A 195 -8.23 -0.80 15.20
N CYS A 196 -8.69 -1.32 16.33
CA CYS A 196 -8.88 -2.75 16.50
C CYS A 196 -10.38 -3.00 16.68
N PRO A 197 -11.14 -3.29 15.61
CA PRO A 197 -12.58 -3.42 15.72
C PRO A 197 -12.98 -4.50 16.73
N GLU A 198 -12.21 -5.58 16.83
CA GLU A 198 -12.46 -6.67 17.78
C GLU A 198 -12.39 -6.20 19.25
N VAL A 199 -11.38 -5.39 19.60
CA VAL A 199 -11.21 -4.85 20.96
C VAL A 199 -12.15 -3.68 21.22
N GLU A 200 -12.31 -2.77 20.27
CA GLU A 200 -13.25 -1.64 20.34
C GLU A 200 -14.70 -2.11 20.46
N GLY A 201 -15.01 -3.26 19.85
CA GLY A 201 -16.26 -3.98 19.99
C GLY A 201 -16.53 -4.56 21.38
N GLY A 202 -15.49 -4.72 22.21
CA GLY A 202 -15.58 -5.20 23.58
C GLY A 202 -14.91 -6.54 23.86
N LEU A 203 -14.21 -7.15 22.88
CA LEU A 203 -13.50 -8.41 23.13
C LEU A 203 -12.16 -8.18 23.85
N PRO A 204 -11.75 -9.08 24.75
CA PRO A 204 -10.48 -8.95 25.44
C PRO A 204 -9.28 -9.25 24.52
N THR A 205 -8.09 -8.97 25.05
CA THR A 205 -6.82 -9.47 24.50
C THR A 205 -6.02 -10.16 25.62
N PRO A 206 -5.65 -11.46 25.48
CA PRO A 206 -6.05 -12.40 24.43
C PRO A 206 -7.55 -12.77 24.48
N ARG A 207 -8.04 -13.45 23.45
CA ARG A 207 -9.42 -13.95 23.32
C ARG A 207 -9.44 -15.31 22.60
N ILE A 208 -10.52 -16.07 22.77
CA ILE A 208 -10.71 -17.30 21.98
C ILE A 208 -10.82 -16.92 20.49
N PRO A 209 -10.12 -17.61 19.58
CA PRO A 209 -10.20 -17.34 18.15
C PRO A 209 -11.66 -17.42 17.67
N ALA A 210 -12.02 -16.52 16.75
CA ALA A 210 -13.30 -16.53 16.08
C ALA A 210 -13.11 -16.54 14.56
N GLU A 211 -14.07 -17.12 13.85
CA GLU A 211 -14.10 -17.15 12.39
C GLU A 211 -15.51 -16.76 11.92
N ARG A 212 -15.58 -16.17 10.72
CA ARG A 212 -16.86 -15.73 10.14
C ARG A 212 -17.52 -16.91 9.41
N ILE A 213 -18.81 -17.12 9.67
CA ILE A 213 -19.66 -18.14 9.07
C ILE A 213 -20.92 -17.45 8.54
N GLY A 214 -20.94 -17.15 7.24
CA GLY A 214 -21.99 -16.32 6.64
C GLY A 214 -22.02 -14.93 7.28
N ASP A 215 -23.15 -14.57 7.87
CA ASP A 215 -23.36 -13.28 8.54
C ASP A 215 -22.94 -13.28 10.02
N LYS A 216 -22.52 -14.44 10.54
CA LYS A 216 -22.15 -14.60 11.95
C LYS A 216 -20.64 -14.67 12.14
N VAL A 217 -20.18 -14.33 13.34
CA VAL A 217 -18.82 -14.59 13.81
C VAL A 217 -18.89 -15.49 15.02
N ILE A 218 -18.37 -16.70 14.87
CA ILE A 218 -18.45 -17.76 15.87
C ILE A 218 -17.06 -18.02 16.43
N ARG A 219 -16.94 -18.05 17.76
CA ARG A 219 -15.72 -18.47 18.45
C ARG A 219 -15.52 -19.98 18.34
N LYS A 220 -14.28 -20.43 18.55
CA LYS A 220 -13.92 -21.85 18.53
C LYS A 220 -14.71 -22.71 19.54
N ASP A 221 -15.17 -22.12 20.63
CA ASP A 221 -16.02 -22.77 21.64
C ASP A 221 -17.53 -22.71 21.32
N GLY A 222 -17.90 -22.23 20.13
CA GLY A 222 -19.29 -22.16 19.65
C GLY A 222 -20.06 -20.91 20.05
N VAL A 223 -19.45 -20.00 20.81
CA VAL A 223 -20.10 -18.74 21.23
C VAL A 223 -20.19 -17.77 20.07
N ASP A 224 -21.39 -17.25 19.81
CA ASP A 224 -21.66 -16.21 18.82
C ASP A 224 -21.23 -14.84 19.38
N VAL A 225 -20.28 -14.19 18.71
CA VAL A 225 -19.72 -12.87 19.07
C VAL A 225 -19.96 -11.84 17.98
N THR A 226 -20.97 -12.06 17.14
CA THR A 226 -21.29 -11.17 16.01
C THR A 226 -21.51 -9.74 16.46
N LYS A 227 -22.18 -9.53 17.61
CA LYS A 227 -22.49 -8.20 18.15
C LYS A 227 -21.25 -7.36 18.43
N GLU A 228 -20.22 -7.96 19.01
CA GLU A 228 -18.95 -7.28 19.29
C GLU A 228 -18.24 -6.90 17.99
N PHE A 229 -18.23 -7.80 16.99
CA PHE A 229 -17.64 -7.53 15.68
C PHE A 229 -18.38 -6.42 14.92
N GLU A 230 -19.71 -6.43 14.93
CA GLU A 230 -20.54 -5.40 14.31
C GLU A 230 -20.34 -4.04 14.97
N LYS A 231 -20.40 -3.99 16.31
CA LYS A 231 -20.14 -2.77 17.08
C LYS A 231 -18.76 -2.21 16.79
N GLY A 232 -17.74 -3.08 16.75
CA GLY A 232 -16.38 -2.70 16.40
C GLY A 232 -16.25 -2.11 15.00
N ALA A 233 -16.95 -2.69 14.03
CA ALA A 233 -16.94 -2.20 12.67
C ALA A 233 -17.61 -0.83 12.52
N GLU A 234 -18.72 -0.58 13.21
CA GLU A 234 -19.36 0.75 13.24
C GLU A 234 -18.43 1.81 13.84
N LEU A 235 -17.76 1.50 14.95
CA LEU A 235 -16.78 2.41 15.55
C LEU A 235 -15.60 2.70 14.61
N ALA A 236 -15.16 1.71 13.83
CA ALA A 236 -14.12 1.91 12.82
C ALA A 236 -14.58 2.84 11.68
N ILE A 237 -15.84 2.71 11.22
CA ILE A 237 -16.45 3.62 10.23
C ILE A 237 -16.57 5.03 10.78
N GLU A 238 -17.13 5.19 11.99
CA GLU A 238 -17.26 6.49 12.65
C GLU A 238 -15.90 7.18 12.75
N LYS A 239 -14.86 6.43 13.15
CA LYS A 239 -13.48 6.92 13.22
C LYS A 239 -12.95 7.32 11.83
N ALA A 240 -13.23 6.53 10.79
CA ALA A 240 -12.83 6.84 9.42
C ALA A 240 -13.48 8.14 8.91
N ILE A 241 -14.80 8.29 9.09
CA ILE A 241 -15.57 9.47 8.67
C ILE A 241 -15.11 10.71 9.45
N LYS A 242 -15.08 10.63 10.78
CA LYS A 242 -14.70 11.74 11.67
C LYS A 242 -13.32 12.29 11.32
N ASN A 243 -12.40 11.42 10.95
CA ASN A 243 -11.03 11.79 10.63
C ASN A 243 -10.76 11.97 9.14
N LYS A 244 -11.80 11.98 8.29
CA LYS A 244 -11.65 12.15 6.83
C LYS A 244 -10.60 11.19 6.23
N VAL A 245 -10.67 9.93 6.65
CA VAL A 245 -9.76 8.89 6.16
C VAL A 245 -10.00 8.66 4.67
N ILE A 246 -8.91 8.56 3.89
CA ILE A 246 -8.98 8.33 2.44
C ILE A 246 -8.86 6.85 2.03
N LEU A 247 -8.33 6.00 2.92
CA LEU A 247 -8.18 4.55 2.72
C LEU A 247 -7.88 3.83 4.05
N ALA A 248 -8.19 2.54 4.12
CA ALA A 248 -7.89 1.70 5.27
C ALA A 248 -6.86 0.61 4.96
N LEU A 249 -5.84 0.46 5.81
CA LEU A 249 -4.86 -0.61 5.80
C LEU A 249 -5.26 -1.68 6.83
N LEU A 250 -5.76 -2.82 6.34
CA LEU A 250 -6.43 -3.82 7.16
C LEU A 250 -5.66 -5.14 7.19
N LYS A 251 -5.54 -5.75 8.38
CA LYS A 251 -4.78 -6.99 8.56
C LYS A 251 -5.43 -8.17 7.82
N SER A 252 -4.62 -8.89 7.03
CA SER A 252 -5.05 -10.06 6.28
C SER A 252 -5.64 -11.19 7.13
N LYS A 253 -6.54 -11.98 6.55
CA LYS A 253 -7.09 -13.24 7.13
C LYS A 253 -7.85 -13.07 8.47
N SER A 254 -8.16 -11.86 8.92
CA SER A 254 -8.96 -11.64 10.14
C SER A 254 -10.46 -11.76 9.83
N PRO A 255 -11.28 -12.33 10.74
CA PRO A 255 -12.74 -12.28 10.65
C PRO A 255 -13.32 -10.85 10.67
N SER A 256 -12.53 -9.86 11.11
CA SER A 256 -12.90 -8.44 11.09
C SER A 256 -12.24 -7.69 9.92
N CYS A 257 -10.91 -7.80 9.78
CA CYS A 257 -10.10 -6.96 8.88
C CYS A 257 -9.66 -7.67 7.58
N GLY A 258 -9.90 -8.97 7.42
CA GLY A 258 -9.48 -9.69 6.22
C GLY A 258 -10.13 -9.13 4.96
N LYS A 259 -9.42 -9.14 3.82
CA LYS A 259 -9.96 -8.72 2.53
C LYS A 259 -9.71 -9.80 1.49
N ASN A 260 -10.73 -10.15 0.70
CA ASN A 260 -10.74 -11.20 -0.31
C ASN A 260 -10.47 -12.62 0.21
N ARG A 261 -9.77 -12.81 1.34
CA ARG A 261 -9.52 -14.11 1.96
C ARG A 261 -9.68 -14.07 3.48
N ILE A 262 -10.57 -14.93 3.98
CA ILE A 262 -10.76 -15.20 5.41
C ILE A 262 -10.74 -16.71 5.67
N TYR A 263 -10.62 -17.12 6.92
CA TYR A 263 -10.75 -18.53 7.28
C TYR A 263 -12.17 -19.05 7.04
N ASP A 264 -12.28 -20.34 6.77
CA ASP A 264 -13.50 -21.00 6.29
C ASP A 264 -14.58 -21.24 7.36
N GLY A 265 -14.34 -20.85 8.61
CA GLY A 265 -15.30 -21.01 9.69
C GLY A 265 -15.18 -22.35 10.42
N THR A 266 -14.32 -23.25 9.96
CA THR A 266 -14.17 -24.59 10.55
C THR A 266 -12.94 -24.68 11.46
N PHE A 267 -12.17 -23.61 11.64
CA PHE A 267 -10.90 -23.60 12.37
C PHE A 267 -9.84 -24.56 11.79
N SER A 268 -9.99 -24.93 10.50
CA SER A 268 -9.07 -25.81 9.78
C SER A 268 -7.83 -25.08 9.24
N LYS A 269 -7.80 -23.74 9.36
CA LYS A 269 -6.85 -22.82 8.72
C LYS A 269 -6.96 -22.75 7.20
N LYS A 270 -8.00 -23.35 6.59
CA LYS A 270 -8.30 -23.18 5.17
C LYS A 270 -8.87 -21.78 4.92
N LEU A 271 -8.48 -21.19 3.80
CA LEU A 271 -8.96 -19.88 3.37
C LEU A 271 -10.03 -20.02 2.29
N VAL A 272 -11.06 -19.18 2.38
CA VAL A 272 -12.13 -19.02 1.39
C VAL A 272 -12.18 -17.58 0.90
N PHE A 273 -12.80 -17.36 -0.25
CA PHE A 273 -13.03 -16.00 -0.73
C PHE A 273 -14.06 -15.31 0.16
N GLY A 274 -13.72 -14.13 0.67
CA GLY A 274 -14.57 -13.36 1.56
C GLY A 274 -13.81 -12.27 2.30
N ASN A 275 -14.55 -11.38 2.92
CA ASN A 275 -14.02 -10.28 3.71
C ASN A 275 -14.37 -10.49 5.20
N GLY A 276 -13.63 -9.82 6.07
CA GLY A 276 -14.05 -9.63 7.44
C GLY A 276 -15.18 -8.58 7.54
N ILE A 277 -15.90 -8.58 8.66
CA ILE A 277 -17.07 -7.70 8.86
C ILE A 277 -16.71 -6.21 8.71
N THR A 278 -15.60 -5.77 9.28
CA THR A 278 -15.16 -4.36 9.20
C THR A 278 -14.79 -3.99 7.77
N THR A 279 -14.07 -4.87 7.07
CA THR A 279 -13.71 -4.66 5.66
C THR A 279 -14.95 -4.50 4.80
N ASP A 280 -15.95 -5.38 4.93
CA ASP A 280 -17.19 -5.30 4.17
C ASP A 280 -17.93 -3.99 4.45
N LYS A 281 -18.10 -3.63 5.72
CA LYS A 281 -18.81 -2.40 6.11
C LYS A 281 -18.09 -1.15 5.62
N LEU A 282 -16.75 -1.08 5.69
CA LEU A 282 -15.98 0.03 5.12
C LEU A 282 -16.17 0.15 3.60
N ILE A 283 -16.11 -0.97 2.87
CA ILE A 283 -16.33 -0.98 1.41
C ILE A 283 -17.75 -0.53 1.07
N LEU A 284 -18.77 -0.98 1.80
CA LEU A 284 -20.16 -0.55 1.61
C LEU A 284 -20.35 0.96 1.84
N GLN A 285 -19.53 1.56 2.70
CA GLN A 285 -19.50 3.01 2.93
C GLN A 285 -18.62 3.77 1.93
N GLY A 286 -18.07 3.09 0.92
CA GLY A 286 -17.27 3.69 -0.15
C GLY A 286 -15.79 3.88 0.16
N PHE A 287 -15.27 3.32 1.26
CA PHE A 287 -13.84 3.40 1.56
C PHE A 287 -13.04 2.36 0.77
N ASP A 288 -11.92 2.78 0.20
CA ASP A 288 -10.92 1.86 -0.32
C ASP A 288 -10.15 1.18 0.81
N THR A 289 -9.90 -0.12 0.66
CA THR A 289 -9.21 -0.95 1.64
C THR A 289 -8.02 -1.67 1.02
N ILE A 290 -6.88 -1.74 1.70
CA ILE A 290 -5.72 -2.52 1.29
C ILE A 290 -5.50 -3.63 2.33
N GLU A 291 -5.38 -4.86 1.85
CA GLU A 291 -4.97 -5.97 2.70
C GLU A 291 -3.47 -5.87 2.99
N VAL A 292 -3.09 -5.97 4.25
CA VAL A 292 -1.69 -5.94 4.69
C VAL A 292 -1.33 -7.21 5.45
N ASN A 293 -0.22 -7.82 5.06
CA ASN A 293 0.37 -8.95 5.76
C ASN A 293 1.32 -8.47 6.87
N LYS A 294 1.49 -9.29 7.91
CA LYS A 294 2.57 -9.07 8.89
C LYS A 294 3.92 -9.24 8.17
N ASP A 295 4.96 -8.60 8.67
CA ASP A 295 6.31 -8.85 8.14
C ASP A 295 6.67 -10.33 8.30
N GLU A 296 7.29 -10.90 7.26
CA GLU A 296 8.01 -12.17 7.40
C GLU A 296 9.31 -11.88 8.16
N GLN A 297 9.47 -12.50 9.34
CA GLN A 297 10.72 -12.44 10.12
C GLN A 297 11.82 -13.22 9.40
#